data_AF-A0AAE1IQS3-F1
#
_entry.id   AF-A0AAE1IQS3-F1
#
_cell.length_a   1.000
_cell.length_b   1.000
_cell.length_c   1.000
_cell.angle_alpha   90.00
_cell.angle_beta   90.00
_cell.angle_gamma   90.00
#
_symmetry.space_group_name_H-M   'P 1'
#
loop_
_entity.id
_entity.type
_entity.pdbx_description
1 polymer ?
#
loop_
_entity_poly.entity_id
_entity_poly.type
_entity_poly.pdbx_seq_one_letter_code
_entity_poly.pdbx_strand_id
1 'polypeptide(L)'
;MRPPVKKTIFLRDQGVEVSVKEDGFHGSYFEAKVVSQLDNGFYVVKYETLLDDYNESQFLTETVYPKELRPLPPVISVRRFSVNQKVDAFDNDGWWLGVITGKDGPGRYLVYFASTDQEIAYPVSQIRVHQDWINGKWVRPKKVQS
;
A
#
# COMPACT_ATOMS: atom_id res chain seq x y z
N MET A 1 -13.31 -9.89 -27.16
CA MET A 1 -13.14 -10.77 -25.96
C MET A 1 -12.15 -10.10 -25.02
N ARG A 2 -12.49 -9.88 -23.74
CA ARG A 2 -11.48 -9.43 -22.75
C ARG A 2 -10.54 -10.61 -22.47
N PRO A 3 -9.21 -10.40 -22.40
CA PRO A 3 -8.29 -11.45 -21.98
C PRO A 3 -8.68 -11.98 -20.59
N PRO A 4 -8.55 -13.29 -20.32
CA PRO A 4 -8.78 -13.81 -18.98
C PRO A 4 -7.79 -13.16 -18.01
N VAL A 5 -8.32 -12.57 -16.94
CA VAL A 5 -7.51 -12.03 -15.84
C VAL A 5 -6.82 -13.22 -15.17
N LYS A 6 -5.49 -13.20 -15.09
CA LYS A 6 -4.76 -14.20 -14.30
C LYS A 6 -5.25 -14.15 -12.85
N LYS A 7 -5.83 -15.25 -12.37
CA LYS A 7 -6.20 -15.40 -10.96
C LYS A 7 -4.92 -15.54 -10.15
N THR A 8 -4.62 -14.56 -9.32
CA THR A 8 -3.53 -14.64 -8.33
C THR A 8 -4.04 -15.46 -7.14
N ILE A 9 -3.26 -16.45 -6.73
CA ILE A 9 -3.51 -17.25 -5.53
C ILE A 9 -2.47 -16.81 -4.50
N PHE A 10 -2.91 -16.55 -3.27
CA PHE A 10 -2.03 -16.23 -2.16
C PHE A 10 -1.88 -17.45 -1.26
N LEU A 11 -0.65 -17.74 -0.85
CA LEU A 11 -0.35 -18.90 -0.03
C LEU A 11 -0.37 -18.54 1.45
N ARG A 12 -0.61 -19.52 2.32
CA ARG A 12 -0.45 -19.36 3.77
C ARG A 12 0.96 -18.84 4.09
N ASP A 13 1.03 -17.94 5.07
CA ASP A 13 2.23 -17.23 5.53
C ASP A 13 2.87 -16.29 4.50
N GLN A 14 2.26 -16.13 3.32
CA GLN A 14 2.71 -15.16 2.32
C GLN A 14 2.45 -13.74 2.82
N GLY A 15 3.49 -12.89 2.75
CA GLY A 15 3.36 -11.45 2.93
C GLY A 15 2.59 -10.80 1.79
N VAL A 16 1.62 -9.97 2.14
CA VAL A 16 0.71 -9.27 1.23
C VAL A 16 0.48 -7.84 1.72
N GLU A 17 -0.10 -7.01 0.86
CA GLU A 17 -0.70 -5.75 1.27
C GLU A 17 -2.20 -5.78 1.02
N VAL A 18 -2.96 -5.26 1.98
CA VAL A 18 -4.40 -5.05 1.88
C VAL A 18 -4.65 -3.62 1.43
N SER A 19 -5.35 -3.44 0.31
CA SER A 19 -5.82 -2.14 -0.16
C SER A 19 -7.26 -1.91 0.29
N VAL A 20 -7.43 -0.99 1.23
CA VAL A 20 -8.74 -0.65 1.78
C VAL A 20 -9.49 0.22 0.79
N LYS A 21 -10.74 -0.15 0.48
CA LYS A 21 -11.61 0.55 -0.48
C LYS A 21 -12.68 1.42 0.17
N GLU A 22 -12.75 1.40 1.50
CA GLU A 22 -13.65 2.23 2.28
C GLU A 22 -13.28 3.72 2.17
N ASP A 23 -14.30 4.57 2.29
CA ASP A 23 -14.13 6.02 2.24
C ASP A 23 -13.20 6.47 3.39
N GLY A 24 -12.27 7.38 3.08
CA GLY A 24 -11.22 7.82 4.02
C GLY A 24 -9.93 6.99 3.97
N PHE A 25 -9.99 5.74 3.52
CA PHE A 25 -8.80 4.87 3.39
C PHE A 25 -8.34 4.68 1.95
N HIS A 26 -8.96 5.37 0.99
CA HIS A 26 -8.64 5.23 -0.42
C HIS A 26 -7.17 5.58 -0.71
N GLY A 27 -6.45 4.64 -1.31
CA GLY A 27 -5.02 4.80 -1.61
C GLY A 27 -4.07 4.34 -0.49
N SER A 28 -4.60 3.75 0.58
CA SER A 28 -3.81 3.08 1.63
C SER A 28 -3.50 1.62 1.30
N TYR A 29 -2.38 1.14 1.83
CA TYR A 29 -1.93 -0.24 1.78
C TYR A 29 -1.36 -0.66 3.13
N PHE A 30 -1.94 -1.70 3.74
CA PHE A 30 -1.50 -2.21 5.04
C PHE A 30 -0.81 -3.56 4.87
N GLU A 31 0.36 -3.72 5.47
CA GLU A 31 1.13 -4.96 5.40
C GLU A 31 0.47 -6.04 6.27
N ALA A 32 0.37 -7.25 5.73
CA ALA A 32 -0.25 -8.39 6.39
C ALA A 32 0.37 -9.72 5.92
N LYS A 33 0.05 -10.79 6.65
CA LYS A 33 0.30 -12.18 6.26
C LYS A 33 -1.00 -12.92 6.04
N VAL A 34 -1.02 -13.77 5.02
CA VAL A 34 -2.14 -14.69 4.79
C VAL A 34 -2.15 -15.79 5.86
N VAL A 35 -3.25 -15.90 6.59
CA VAL A 35 -3.47 -16.95 7.57
C VAL A 35 -4.09 -18.19 6.90
N SER A 36 -5.10 -17.98 6.07
CA SER A 36 -5.78 -19.05 5.34
C SER A 36 -6.60 -18.53 4.17
N GLN A 37 -6.97 -19.43 3.27
CA GLN A 37 -8.03 -19.22 2.28
C GLN A 37 -9.28 -19.98 2.73
N LEU A 38 -10.44 -19.33 2.63
CA LEU A 38 -11.74 -19.90 2.95
C LEU A 38 -12.37 -20.56 1.70
N ASP A 39 -13.29 -21.50 1.90
CA ASP A 39 -13.95 -22.24 0.80
C ASP A 39 -14.73 -21.32 -0.16
N ASN A 40 -15.22 -20.18 0.33
CA ASN A 40 -15.89 -19.16 -0.46
C ASN A 40 -14.91 -18.28 -1.28
N GLY A 41 -13.61 -18.56 -1.21
CA GLY A 41 -12.55 -17.90 -1.97
C GLY A 41 -11.96 -16.64 -1.31
N PHE A 42 -12.48 -16.22 -0.17
CA PHE A 42 -11.94 -15.11 0.63
C PHE A 42 -10.66 -15.53 1.35
N TYR A 43 -9.91 -14.54 1.85
CA TYR A 43 -8.70 -14.77 2.62
C TYR A 43 -8.83 -14.22 4.03
N VAL A 44 -8.32 -14.97 5.00
CA VAL A 44 -8.07 -14.46 6.34
C VAL A 44 -6.64 -13.94 6.37
N VAL A 45 -6.45 -12.69 6.76
CA VAL A 45 -5.14 -12.06 6.87
C VAL A 45 -4.93 -11.51 8.27
N LYS A 46 -3.68 -11.49 8.72
CA LYS A 46 -3.26 -10.87 9.97
C LYS A 46 -2.33 -9.72 9.65
N TYR A 47 -2.66 -8.51 10.10
CA TYR A 47 -1.85 -7.32 9.85
C TYR A 47 -0.53 -7.37 10.64
N GLU A 48 0.47 -6.65 10.15
CA GLU A 48 1.78 -6.52 10.83
C GLU A 48 1.88 -5.29 11.74
N THR A 49 1.00 -4.30 11.53
CA THR A 49 1.07 -2.99 12.20
C THR A 49 -0.24 -2.60 12.88
N LEU A 50 -1.40 -3.04 12.37
CA LEU A 50 -2.71 -2.75 12.97
C LEU A 50 -3.01 -3.67 14.15
N LEU A 51 -3.38 -3.08 15.28
CA LEU A 51 -3.79 -3.79 16.50
C LEU A 51 -5.29 -4.08 16.50
N ASP A 52 -5.68 -5.10 17.24
CA ASP A 52 -7.08 -5.45 17.45
C ASP A 52 -7.73 -4.49 18.45
N ASP A 53 -8.89 -3.92 18.10
CA ASP A 53 -9.60 -2.92 18.91
C ASP A 53 -10.09 -3.45 20.26
N TYR A 54 -10.31 -4.77 20.38
CA TYR A 54 -10.74 -5.40 21.63
C TYR A 54 -9.56 -5.94 22.44
N ASN A 55 -8.42 -6.19 21.79
CA ASN A 55 -7.21 -6.67 22.41
C ASN A 55 -5.95 -6.07 21.75
N GLU A 56 -5.56 -4.89 22.21
CA GLU A 56 -4.38 -4.16 21.73
C GLU A 56 -3.04 -4.92 21.90
N SER A 57 -3.03 -6.06 22.59
CA SER A 57 -1.85 -6.94 22.67
C SER A 57 -1.76 -7.92 21.48
N GLN A 58 -2.69 -7.87 20.54
CA GLN A 58 -2.71 -8.70 19.34
C GLN A 58 -2.86 -7.84 18.08
N PHE A 59 -2.27 -8.30 16.99
CA PHE A 59 -2.53 -7.71 15.68
C PHE A 59 -3.89 -8.14 15.13
N LEU A 60 -4.55 -7.18 14.48
CA LEU A 60 -5.84 -7.32 13.84
C LEU A 60 -5.80 -8.47 12.82
N THR A 61 -6.88 -9.27 12.80
CA THR A 61 -7.11 -10.34 11.84
C THR A 61 -8.47 -10.14 11.18
N GLU A 62 -8.50 -10.12 9.85
CA GLU A 62 -9.72 -9.82 9.08
C GLU A 62 -9.92 -10.79 7.92
N THR A 63 -11.17 -10.89 7.46
CA THR A 63 -11.53 -11.59 6.23
C THR A 63 -11.66 -10.58 5.09
N VAL A 64 -10.87 -10.73 4.04
CA VAL A 64 -10.77 -9.77 2.92
C VAL A 64 -11.05 -10.43 1.57
N TYR A 65 -11.51 -9.63 0.61
CA TYR A 65 -11.74 -10.08 -0.76
C TYR A 65 -10.39 -10.25 -1.49
N PRO A 66 -10.27 -11.23 -2.41
CA PRO A 66 -9.05 -11.40 -3.21
C PRO A 66 -8.63 -10.17 -4.02
N LYS A 67 -9.59 -9.30 -4.38
CA LYS A 67 -9.33 -8.05 -5.13
C LYS A 67 -8.71 -6.94 -4.28
N GLU A 68 -8.76 -7.07 -2.96
CA GLU A 68 -8.16 -6.12 -2.00
C GLU A 68 -6.72 -6.50 -1.70
N LEU A 69 -6.30 -7.72 -2.07
CA LEU A 69 -4.94 -8.20 -1.86
C LEU A 69 -4.04 -7.95 -3.06
N ARG A 70 -2.80 -7.56 -2.75
CA ARG A 70 -1.65 -7.65 -3.65
C ARG A 70 -0.47 -8.27 -2.93
N PRO A 71 0.51 -8.86 -3.63
CA PRO A 71 1.76 -9.28 -2.99
C PRO A 71 2.46 -8.08 -2.34
N LEU A 72 3.50 -8.32 -1.53
CA LEU A 72 4.40 -7.22 -1.16
C LEU A 72 5.09 -6.65 -2.42
N PRO A 73 5.19 -5.32 -2.55
CA PRO A 73 5.87 -4.69 -3.66
C PRO A 73 7.38 -5.00 -3.65
N PRO A 74 8.02 -5.14 -4.82
CA PRO A 74 9.47 -5.24 -4.89
C PRO A 74 10.10 -3.99 -4.32
N VAL A 75 11.16 -4.17 -3.53
CA VAL A 75 11.93 -3.06 -2.97
C VAL A 75 12.67 -2.36 -4.10
N ILE A 76 12.45 -1.05 -4.23
CA ILE A 76 13.16 -0.20 -5.18
C ILE A 76 14.08 0.71 -4.39
N SER A 77 15.39 0.54 -4.56
CA SER A 77 16.36 1.47 -3.99
C SER A 77 16.27 2.82 -4.71
N VAL A 78 16.00 3.88 -3.94
CA VAL A 78 15.90 5.25 -4.43
C VAL A 78 16.94 6.11 -3.74
N ARG A 79 17.76 6.82 -4.53
CA ARG A 79 18.68 7.81 -3.98
C ARG A 79 18.00 9.14 -3.68
N ARG A 80 17.08 9.56 -4.56
CA ARG A 80 16.34 10.83 -4.48
C ARG A 80 14.98 10.70 -5.16
N PHE A 81 13.98 11.39 -4.62
CA PHE A 81 12.69 11.55 -5.27
C PHE A 81 12.63 12.86 -6.07
N SER A 82 11.77 12.89 -7.09
CA SER A 82 11.52 14.08 -7.92
C SER A 82 10.16 14.68 -7.61
N VAL A 83 10.00 16.00 -7.79
CA VAL A 83 8.68 16.63 -7.83
C VAL A 83 7.79 15.95 -8.87
N ASN A 84 6.49 15.87 -8.58
CA ASN A 84 5.44 15.16 -9.33
C ASN A 84 5.61 13.64 -9.41
N GLN A 85 6.51 13.05 -8.61
CA GLN A 85 6.62 11.61 -8.49
C GLN A 85 5.56 11.06 -7.53
N LYS A 86 4.82 10.05 -7.96
CA LYS A 86 3.94 9.28 -7.07
C LYS A 86 4.78 8.41 -6.13
N VAL A 87 4.43 8.45 -4.86
CA VAL A 87 5.08 7.72 -3.78
C VAL A 87 4.04 7.12 -2.84
N ASP A 88 4.43 6.14 -2.06
CA ASP A 88 3.68 5.80 -0.85
C ASP A 88 4.47 6.33 0.36
N ALA A 89 3.81 7.07 1.23
CA ALA A 89 4.37 7.52 2.51
C ALA A 89 3.85 6.62 3.63
N PHE A 90 4.72 6.22 4.56
CA PHE A 90 4.33 5.42 5.71
C PHE A 90 3.80 6.33 6.82
N ASP A 91 2.51 6.21 7.12
CA ASP A 91 1.80 6.99 8.13
C ASP A 91 0.59 6.21 8.64
N ASN A 92 0.17 6.44 9.89
CA ASN A 92 -0.95 5.71 10.54
C ASN A 92 -0.95 4.20 10.23
N ASP A 93 0.20 3.56 10.48
CA ASP A 93 0.41 2.11 10.34
C ASP A 93 0.27 1.54 8.91
N GLY A 94 0.15 2.40 7.90
CA GLY A 94 -0.03 2.01 6.50
C GLY A 94 0.79 2.83 5.52
N TRP A 95 0.80 2.40 4.26
CA TRP A 95 1.41 3.08 3.14
C TRP A 95 0.36 3.87 2.36
N TRP A 96 0.50 5.18 2.27
CA TRP A 96 -0.49 6.09 1.68
C TRP A 96 0.01 6.71 0.39
N LEU A 97 -0.78 6.56 -0.68
CA LEU A 97 -0.50 7.17 -1.97
C LEU A 97 -0.47 8.70 -1.87
N GLY A 98 0.68 9.27 -2.22
CA GLY A 98 0.86 10.72 -2.34
C GLY A 98 1.73 11.11 -3.54
N VAL A 99 1.97 12.40 -3.68
CA VAL A 99 2.80 12.99 -4.73
C VAL A 99 3.84 13.90 -4.12
N ILE A 100 5.10 13.78 -4.54
CA ILE A 100 6.15 14.70 -4.11
C ILE A 100 5.90 16.08 -4.69
N THR A 101 5.78 17.09 -3.83
CA THR A 101 5.64 18.50 -4.23
C THR A 101 6.92 19.30 -4.02
N GLY A 102 7.80 18.86 -3.12
CA GLY A 102 9.02 19.58 -2.81
C GLY A 102 9.97 18.85 -1.88
N LYS A 103 10.93 19.60 -1.35
CA LYS A 103 11.87 19.15 -0.32
C LYS A 103 11.73 20.04 0.91
N ASP A 104 11.86 19.42 2.07
CA ASP A 104 11.85 20.09 3.38
C ASP A 104 13.22 19.88 4.06
N GLY A 105 14.28 20.34 3.39
CA GLY A 105 15.65 20.16 3.85
C GLY A 105 16.29 18.80 3.49
N PRO A 106 17.44 18.46 4.11
CA PRO A 106 18.19 17.26 3.78
C PRO A 106 17.43 15.97 4.12
N GLY A 107 17.20 15.12 3.12
CA GLY A 107 16.63 13.78 3.32
C GLY A 107 15.13 13.75 3.64
N ARG A 108 14.42 14.88 3.57
CA ARG A 108 12.96 14.96 3.73
C ARG A 108 12.30 15.49 2.47
N TYR A 109 11.09 15.02 2.20
CA TYR A 109 10.29 15.45 1.06
C TYR A 109 8.88 15.81 1.51
N LEU A 110 8.33 16.85 0.88
CA LEU A 110 6.92 17.20 1.01
C LEU A 110 6.10 16.26 0.13
N VAL A 111 5.10 15.62 0.73
CA VAL A 111 4.18 14.68 0.09
C VAL A 111 2.78 15.26 0.20
N TYR A 112 2.13 15.47 -0.95
CA TYR A 112 0.73 15.89 -1.03
C TYR A 112 -0.20 14.68 -1.15
N PHE A 113 -1.27 14.67 -0.37
CA PHE A 113 -2.32 13.66 -0.37
C PHE A 113 -3.62 14.24 -0.90
N ALA A 114 -4.01 13.83 -2.11
CA ALA A 114 -5.21 14.33 -2.77
C ALA A 114 -6.51 13.96 -2.04
N SER A 115 -6.51 12.88 -1.24
CA SER A 115 -7.68 12.43 -0.48
C SER A 115 -8.01 13.35 0.69
N THR A 116 -7.01 13.98 1.31
CA THR A 116 -7.18 14.84 2.49
C THR A 116 -6.85 16.31 2.24
N ASP A 117 -6.33 16.64 1.05
CA ASP A 117 -5.80 17.96 0.68
C ASP A 117 -4.70 18.46 1.62
N GLN A 118 -3.87 17.53 2.11
CA GLN A 118 -2.78 17.81 3.03
C GLN A 118 -1.42 17.67 2.36
N GLU A 119 -0.46 18.48 2.82
CA GLU A 119 0.94 18.36 2.47
C GLU A 119 1.76 18.15 3.75
N ILE A 120 2.52 17.05 3.80
CA ILE A 120 3.26 16.63 5.00
C ILE A 120 4.69 16.26 4.61
N ALA A 121 5.66 16.64 5.45
CA ALA A 121 7.08 16.34 5.23
C ALA A 121 7.47 15.00 5.86
N TYR A 122 7.91 14.03 5.05
CA TYR A 122 8.39 12.73 5.53
C TYR A 122 9.90 12.55 5.29
N PRO A 123 10.62 11.82 6.16
CA PRO A 123 11.98 11.37 5.89
C PRO A 123 11.99 10.35 4.75
N VAL A 124 13.10 10.30 4.00
CA VAL A 124 13.29 9.36 2.88
C VAL A 124 13.07 7.89 3.26
N SER A 125 13.29 7.51 4.52
CA SER A 125 13.09 6.16 5.05
C SER A 125 11.61 5.77 5.20
N GLN A 126 10.70 6.74 5.23
CA GLN A 126 9.24 6.53 5.30
C GLN A 126 8.56 6.76 3.94
N ILE A 127 9.33 6.85 2.85
CA ILE A 127 8.78 7.05 1.51
C ILE A 127 9.31 5.94 0.60
N ARG A 128 8.43 5.34 -0.19
CA ARG A 128 8.80 4.38 -1.24
C ARG A 128 8.21 4.77 -2.59
N VAL A 129 8.75 4.21 -3.66
CA VAL A 129 8.17 4.38 -5.00
C VAL A 129 6.81 3.70 -5.02
N HIS A 130 5.78 4.46 -5.37
CA HIS A 130 4.45 3.90 -5.57
C HIS A 130 4.46 2.92 -6.75
N GLN A 131 3.82 1.77 -6.57
CA GLN A 131 3.68 0.73 -7.59
C GLN A 131 2.23 0.23 -7.60
N ASP A 132 1.68 0.05 -8.80
CA ASP A 132 0.38 -0.55 -9.02
C ASP A 132 0.52 -2.05 -9.26
N TRP A 133 -0.39 -2.85 -8.71
CA TRP A 133 -0.51 -4.27 -9.01
C TRP A 133 -1.62 -4.48 -10.04
N ILE A 134 -1.24 -4.67 -11.31
CA ILE A 134 -2.17 -4.74 -12.43
C ILE A 134 -1.96 -6.04 -13.19
N ASN A 135 -3.01 -6.85 -13.30
CA ASN A 135 -3.00 -8.11 -14.06
C ASN A 135 -1.83 -9.05 -13.70
N GLY A 136 -1.52 -9.16 -12.42
CA GLY A 136 -0.46 -10.03 -11.92
C GLY A 136 0.96 -9.49 -12.13
N LYS A 137 1.12 -8.17 -12.34
CA LYS A 137 2.42 -7.52 -12.54
C LYS A 137 2.50 -6.20 -11.78
N TRP A 138 3.69 -5.91 -11.27
CA TRP A 138 4.03 -4.60 -10.72
C TRP A 138 4.31 -3.59 -11.83
N VAL A 139 3.63 -2.45 -11.77
CA VAL A 139 3.76 -1.36 -12.74
C VAL A 139 4.10 -0.09 -11.99
N ARG A 140 5.05 0.69 -12.52
CA ARG A 140 5.34 2.03 -12.01
C ARG A 140 4.47 3.04 -12.77
N PRO A 141 3.65 3.84 -12.10
CA PRO A 141 2.88 4.86 -12.76
C PRO A 141 3.78 5.99 -13.28
N LYS A 142 3.31 6.69 -14.31
CA LYS A 142 3.97 7.89 -14.81
C LYS A 142 3.88 9.00 -13.76
N LYS A 143 4.85 9.92 -13.81
CA LYS A 143 4.79 11.18 -13.03
C LYS A 143 3.51 11.93 -13.40
N VAL A 144 2.95 12.64 -12.42
CA VAL A 144 1.81 13.53 -12.65
C VAL A 144 2.26 14.65 -13.59
N GLN A 145 1.52 14.86 -14.68
CA GLN A 145 1.75 16.00 -15.57
C GLN A 145 0.98 17.17 -14.99
N SER A 146 1.67 18.30 -14.81
CA SER A 146 1.08 19.60 -14.49
C SER A 146 0.31 20.15 -15.67
#